data_AF-A0A6I1JUU7-F1
#
_entry.id   AF-A0A6I1JUU7-F1
#
_cell.length_a   1.000
_cell.length_b   1.000
_cell.length_c   1.000
_cell.angle_alpha   90.00
_cell.angle_beta   90.00
_cell.angle_gamma   90.00
#
_symmetry.space_group_name_H-M   'P 1'
#
loop_
_entity.id
_entity.type
_entity.pdbx_description
1 polymer ?
#
loop_
_entity_poly.entity_id
_entity_poly.type
_entity_poly.pdbx_seq_one_letter_code
_entity_poly.pdbx_strand_id
1 'polypeptide(L)'
;MTACEIVNPVMPPVGTMPADNLDFAWDRPETAETLRAKLAEPPSPEWLRTAGWLMREARVDQVWQFLTLRQVAEHFPRLSPMLGRRRPVWEHLLRAAHELGRL
;
A
#
# COMPACT_ATOMS: atom_id res chain seq x y z
N MET A 1 17.51 16.35 -34.45
CA MET A 1 16.82 15.13 -34.95
C MET A 1 17.22 14.01 -33.99
N THR A 2 16.26 13.64 -33.14
CA THR A 2 16.13 12.46 -32.26
C THR A 2 17.32 12.04 -31.38
N ALA A 3 17.28 12.43 -30.10
CA ALA A 3 17.92 11.64 -29.04
C ALA A 3 16.88 10.66 -28.49
N CYS A 4 17.04 9.37 -28.79
CA CYS A 4 16.33 8.28 -28.11
C CYS A 4 16.83 8.21 -26.67
N GLU A 5 15.97 8.60 -25.72
CA GLU A 5 16.18 8.39 -24.30
C GLU A 5 15.92 6.90 -24.00
N ILE A 6 17.00 6.12 -23.94
CA ILE A 6 16.98 4.73 -23.52
C ILE A 6 16.81 4.73 -22.01
N VAL A 7 15.61 4.38 -21.55
CA VAL A 7 15.32 4.02 -20.16
C VAL A 7 16.33 2.96 -19.72
N ASN A 8 17.20 3.36 -18.80
CA ASN A 8 18.14 2.48 -18.12
C ASN A 8 17.35 1.36 -17.42
N PRO A 9 17.61 0.07 -17.70
CA PRO A 9 17.12 -0.99 -16.82
C PRO A 9 17.99 -0.97 -15.56
N VAL A 10 17.56 -0.23 -14.53
CA VAL A 10 18.14 -0.35 -13.19
C VAL A 10 17.80 -1.73 -12.65
N MET A 11 18.73 -2.65 -12.79
CA MET A 11 18.76 -3.89 -12.03
C MET A 11 19.56 -3.60 -10.74
N PRO A 12 18.99 -3.80 -9.54
CA PRO A 12 19.72 -3.54 -8.30
C PRO A 12 20.77 -4.64 -8.04
N PRO A 13 21.86 -4.32 -7.31
CA PRO A 13 22.97 -5.24 -7.09
C PRO A 13 22.55 -6.43 -6.22
N VAL A 14 22.85 -7.65 -6.71
CA VAL A 14 22.98 -8.87 -5.91
C VAL A 14 24.06 -8.60 -4.85
N GLY A 15 23.69 -8.56 -3.56
CA GLY A 15 24.69 -8.44 -2.50
C GLY A 15 24.27 -7.85 -1.16
N THR A 16 23.05 -7.31 -1.01
CA THR A 16 22.51 -6.91 0.29
C THR A 16 21.11 -7.48 0.37
N MET A 17 20.83 -8.37 1.33
CA MET A 17 19.43 -8.69 1.65
C MET A 17 18.76 -7.35 2.01
N PRO A 18 17.78 -6.85 1.23
CA PRO A 18 17.10 -5.66 1.64
C PRO A 18 16.38 -6.01 2.95
N ALA A 19 16.67 -5.27 4.02
CA ALA A 19 15.81 -5.22 5.21
C ALA A 19 14.39 -4.72 4.86
N ASP A 20 14.16 -4.40 3.59
CA ASP A 20 12.94 -3.97 2.93
C ASP A 20 12.18 -5.12 2.22
N ASN A 21 12.52 -6.38 2.55
CA ASN A 21 11.68 -7.50 2.14
C ASN A 21 10.39 -7.42 2.98
N LEU A 22 9.31 -6.90 2.40
CA LEU A 22 8.00 -6.96 3.03
C LEU A 22 7.68 -8.44 3.26
N ASP A 23 7.63 -8.90 4.52
CA ASP A 23 7.34 -10.30 4.87
C ASP A 23 6.06 -10.86 4.20
N PHE A 24 5.16 -9.97 3.78
CA PHE A 24 3.89 -10.29 3.14
C PHE A 24 3.92 -10.23 1.59
N ALA A 25 4.98 -9.69 0.98
CA ALA A 25 5.09 -9.50 -0.47
C ALA A 25 6.06 -10.51 -1.13
N TRP A 26 6.25 -11.68 -0.53
CA TRP A 26 7.12 -12.74 -1.07
C TRP A 26 6.76 -13.19 -2.50
N ASP A 27 5.50 -13.01 -2.92
CA ASP A 27 4.98 -13.45 -4.21
C ASP A 27 5.21 -12.43 -5.35
N ARG A 28 5.58 -11.17 -5.04
CA ARG A 28 5.76 -10.13 -6.05
C ARG A 28 7.13 -9.47 -5.94
N PRO A 29 7.77 -9.09 -7.06
CA PRO A 29 8.98 -8.28 -7.05
C PRO A 29 8.71 -6.82 -6.63
N GLU A 30 7.56 -6.51 -6.01
CA GLU A 30 7.17 -5.15 -5.62
C GLU A 30 7.81 -4.80 -4.27
N THR A 31 8.72 -3.84 -4.28
CA THR A 31 9.36 -3.29 -3.07
C THR A 31 8.48 -2.24 -2.39
N ALA A 32 8.74 -1.95 -1.10
CA ALA A 32 8.03 -0.89 -0.39
C ALA A 32 8.14 0.47 -1.10
N GLU A 33 9.28 0.74 -1.75
CA GLU A 33 9.51 1.96 -2.54
C GLU A 33 8.55 2.05 -3.74
N THR A 34 8.32 0.95 -4.45
CA THR A 34 7.37 0.90 -5.57
C THR A 34 5.93 1.09 -5.08
N LEU A 35 5.57 0.49 -3.95
CA LEU A 35 4.27 0.70 -3.31
C LEU A 35 4.08 2.15 -2.87
N ARG A 36 5.11 2.77 -2.27
CA ARG A 36 5.07 4.19 -1.91
C ARG A 36 4.89 5.08 -3.15
N ALA A 37 5.60 4.81 -4.24
CA ALA A 37 5.44 5.57 -5.48
C ALA A 37 4.00 5.48 -6.02
N LYS A 38 3.41 4.28 -6.08
CA LYS A 38 2.02 4.07 -6.50
C LYS A 38 0.99 4.70 -5.57
N LEU A 39 1.27 4.71 -4.26
CA LEU A 39 0.38 5.26 -3.24
C LEU A 39 0.54 6.78 -3.04
N ALA A 40 1.64 7.35 -3.54
CA ALA A 40 1.89 8.79 -3.61
C ALA A 40 1.13 9.47 -4.76
N GLU A 41 0.74 8.71 -5.79
CA GLU A 41 -0.14 9.20 -6.85
C GLU A 41 -1.58 9.45 -6.36
N PRO A 42 -2.32 10.38 -7.01
CA PRO A 42 -3.70 10.67 -6.65
C PRO A 42 -4.57 9.40 -6.68
N PRO A 43 -5.63 9.34 -5.85
CA PRO A 43 -6.45 8.14 -5.65
C PRO A 43 -7.10 7.70 -6.97
N SER A 44 -6.45 6.73 -7.60
CA SER A 44 -6.80 6.12 -8.87
C SER A 44 -7.42 4.74 -8.64
N PRO A 45 -8.12 4.14 -9.62
CA PRO A 45 -8.60 2.77 -9.48
C PRO A 45 -7.47 1.76 -9.18
N GLU A 46 -6.26 2.00 -9.67
CA GLU A 46 -5.07 1.20 -9.34
C GLU A 46 -4.60 1.41 -7.90
N TRP A 47 -4.70 2.64 -7.39
CA TRP A 47 -4.44 2.96 -5.98
C TRP A 47 -5.37 2.15 -5.07
N LEU A 48 -6.67 2.10 -5.39
CA LEU A 48 -7.65 1.32 -4.61
C LEU A 48 -7.35 -0.18 -4.60
N ARG A 49 -6.94 -0.75 -5.74
CA ARG A 49 -6.53 -2.16 -5.79
C ARG A 49 -5.27 -2.41 -4.96
N THR A 50 -4.30 -1.51 -5.06
CA THR A 50 -3.03 -1.59 -4.33
C THR A 50 -3.25 -1.45 -2.83
N ALA A 51 -4.04 -0.47 -2.40
CA ALA A 51 -4.42 -0.27 -1.00
C ALA A 51 -5.23 -1.44 -0.44
N GLY A 52 -6.21 -1.96 -1.21
CA GLY A 52 -7.01 -3.11 -0.80
C GLY A 52 -6.18 -4.38 -0.66
N TRP A 53 -5.24 -4.61 -1.57
CA TRP A 53 -4.26 -5.70 -1.48
C TRP A 53 -3.35 -5.52 -0.28
N LEU A 54 -2.78 -4.33 -0.09
CA LEU A 54 -1.89 -4.01 1.03
C LEU A 54 -2.59 -4.24 2.38
N MET A 55 -3.81 -3.75 2.55
CA MET A 55 -4.60 -3.95 3.78
C MET A 55 -4.98 -5.43 4.02
N ARG A 56 -5.00 -6.25 2.98
CA ARG A 56 -5.32 -7.68 3.06
C ARG A 56 -4.09 -8.53 3.39
N GLU A 57 -2.95 -8.21 2.84
CA GLU A 57 -1.71 -8.99 3.04
C GLU A 57 -0.89 -8.43 4.21
N ALA A 58 -0.71 -7.11 4.28
CA ALA A 58 0.10 -6.46 5.30
C ALA A 58 -0.59 -6.39 6.67
N ARG A 59 0.24 -6.19 7.71
CA ARG A 59 -0.21 -5.89 9.06
C ARG A 59 -0.63 -4.43 9.15
N VAL A 60 -1.58 -4.13 10.05
CA VAL A 60 -2.10 -2.78 10.29
C VAL A 60 -0.98 -1.75 10.50
N ASP A 61 0.02 -2.10 11.29
CA ASP A 61 1.19 -1.24 11.57
C ASP A 61 1.98 -0.87 10.31
N GLN A 62 2.16 -1.84 9.41
CA GLN A 62 2.83 -1.65 8.12
C GLN A 62 1.99 -0.78 7.19
N VAL A 63 0.67 -0.96 7.15
CA VAL A 63 -0.23 -0.14 6.33
C VAL A 63 -0.08 1.34 6.69
N TRP A 64 0.07 1.68 7.96
CA TRP A 64 0.26 3.08 8.39
C TRP A 64 1.59 3.71 7.93
N GLN A 65 2.56 2.91 7.50
CA GLN A 65 3.80 3.42 6.89
C GLN A 65 3.60 3.89 5.45
N PHE A 66 2.51 3.46 4.80
CA PHE A 66 2.21 3.77 3.40
C PHE A 66 0.97 4.65 3.26
N LEU A 67 -0.04 4.40 4.08
CA LEU A 67 -1.35 5.03 4.02
C LEU A 67 -1.62 5.81 5.30
N THR A 68 -2.25 6.97 5.16
CA THR A 68 -2.73 7.71 6.33
C THR A 68 -4.10 7.22 6.75
N LEU A 69 -4.40 7.30 8.05
CA LEU A 69 -5.70 6.96 8.62
C LEU A 69 -6.86 7.67 7.90
N ARG A 70 -6.67 8.93 7.53
CA ARG A 70 -7.67 9.73 6.78
C ARG A 70 -7.92 9.19 5.38
N GLN A 71 -6.86 8.86 4.62
CA GLN A 71 -7.02 8.25 3.29
C GLN A 71 -7.72 6.89 3.37
N VAL A 72 -7.36 6.08 4.38
CA VAL A 72 -8.02 4.79 4.59
C VAL A 72 -9.49 5.01 4.92
N ALA A 73 -9.84 5.91 5.83
CA ALA A 73 -11.22 6.19 6.20
C ALA A 73 -12.05 6.74 5.03
N GLU A 74 -11.50 7.68 4.26
CA GLU A 74 -12.16 8.30 3.11
C GLU A 74 -12.44 7.26 1.99
N HIS A 75 -11.49 6.35 1.75
CA HIS A 75 -11.61 5.32 0.72
C HIS A 75 -12.14 3.98 1.25
N PHE A 76 -12.39 3.85 2.55
CA PHE A 76 -12.86 2.62 3.19
C PHE A 76 -14.15 2.07 2.56
N PRO A 77 -15.17 2.89 2.18
CA PRO A 77 -16.37 2.36 1.55
C PRO A 77 -16.08 1.60 0.25
N ARG A 78 -15.02 2.00 -0.48
CA ARG A 78 -14.59 1.35 -1.73
C ARG A 78 -13.67 0.15 -1.47
N LEU A 79 -12.88 0.19 -0.40
CA LEU A 79 -11.95 -0.88 -0.02
C LEU A 79 -12.62 -2.04 0.74
N SER A 80 -13.64 -1.73 1.56
CA SER A 80 -14.43 -2.66 2.37
C SER A 80 -14.86 -3.94 1.63
N PRO A 81 -15.45 -3.89 0.42
CA PRO A 81 -15.84 -5.10 -0.31
C PRO A 81 -14.63 -5.95 -0.75
N MET A 82 -13.45 -5.36 -0.92
CA MET A 82 -12.23 -6.07 -1.36
C MET A 82 -11.50 -6.78 -0.23
N LEU A 83 -11.72 -6.35 1.02
CA LEU A 83 -11.05 -6.87 2.22
C LEU A 83 -11.61 -8.22 2.71
N GLY A 84 -12.85 -8.55 2.32
CA GLY A 84 -13.50 -9.82 2.65
C GLY A 84 -13.44 -10.16 4.15
N ARG A 85 -12.68 -11.20 4.52
CA ARG A 85 -12.54 -11.68 5.91
C ARG A 85 -11.81 -10.72 6.85
N ARG A 86 -10.93 -9.85 6.33
CA ARG A 86 -10.23 -8.85 7.16
C ARG A 86 -11.02 -7.55 7.35
N ARG A 87 -12.15 -7.38 6.65
CA ARG A 87 -13.05 -6.22 6.79
C ARG A 87 -13.42 -5.88 8.24
N PRO A 88 -13.92 -6.80 9.08
CA PRO A 88 -14.36 -6.47 10.44
C PRO A 88 -13.23 -5.94 11.33
N VAL A 89 -11.98 -6.38 11.11
CA VAL A 89 -10.81 -5.86 11.84
C VAL A 89 -10.59 -4.39 11.49
N TRP A 90 -10.61 -4.06 10.19
CA TRP A 90 -10.45 -2.69 9.73
C TRP A 90 -11.61 -1.77 10.12
N GLU A 91 -12.84 -2.28 10.07
CA GLU A 91 -14.01 -1.54 10.55
C GLU A 91 -13.90 -1.22 12.04
N HIS A 92 -13.45 -2.17 12.86
CA HIS A 92 -13.22 -1.95 14.28
C HIS A 92 -12.13 -0.91 14.53
N LEU A 93 -11.02 -0.95 13.78
CA LEU A 93 -9.94 0.03 13.89
C LEU A 93 -10.38 1.44 13.51
N LEU A 94 -11.13 1.59 12.42
CA LEU A 94 -11.66 2.88 11.98
C LEU A 94 -12.69 3.43 12.97
N ARG A 95 -13.56 2.57 13.51
CA ARG A 95 -14.50 2.95 14.57
C ARG A 95 -13.76 3.44 15.82
N ALA A 96 -12.78 2.67 16.29
CA ALA A 96 -11.97 3.07 17.45
C ALA A 96 -11.23 4.40 17.20
N ALA A 97 -10.70 4.61 15.99
CA ALA A 97 -10.05 5.86 15.62
C ALA A 97 -11.01 7.06 15.61
N HIS A 98 -12.24 6.86 15.17
CA HIS A 98 -13.29 7.87 15.21
C HIS A 98 -13.72 8.19 16.65
N GLU A 99 -13.88 7.16 17.50
CA GLU A 99 -14.19 7.35 18.93
C GLU A 99 -13.07 8.08 19.69
N LEU A 100 -11.81 7.90 19.28
CA LEU A 100 -10.65 8.59 19.83
C LEU A 100 -10.50 10.04 19.31
N GLY A 101 -11.34 10.50 18.38
CA GLY A 101 -11.25 11.83 17.78
C GLY A 101 -10.00 12.04 16.91
N ARG A 102 -9.41 10.94 16.39
CA ARG A 102 -8.30 11.01 15.41
C ARG A 102 -8.78 11.10 13.96
N LEU A 103 -10.10 11.14 13.76
CA LEU A 103 -10.80 11.23 12.48
C LEU A 103 -11.92 12.27 12.61
#